data_AF-A0A3B8V1Z4-F1
#
_entry.id   AF-A0A3B8V1Z4-F1
#
_cell.length_a   1.000
_cell.length_b   1.000
_cell.length_c   1.000
_cell.angle_alpha   90.00
_cell.angle_beta   90.00
_cell.angle_gamma   90.00
#
_symmetry.space_group_name_H-M   'P 1'
#
loop_
_entity.id
_entity.type
_entity.pdbx_description
1 polymer ?
#
loop_
_entity_poly.entity_id
_entity_poly.type
_entity_poly.pdbx_seq_one_letter_code
_entity_poly.pdbx_strand_id
1 'polypeptide(L)'
;TEILEEIWSDWPREARFGLNPIACLGGLGRVEERGLAIERLALNANANFKWALEELERLRPEADEYGIKLPRPKVDSGGELAEESVTVDEDADTAVDAANDDAEGEDAASKEPPKKLTFAIRKVMSLLQPMGSTLNWLSMQQAVMTDDHDRARKFLEAMEQSEKTEESLDLQLGIGEARFSMGDIDAAADRFARALEIDDENSSARLGLARVAVAREDWERGIEEALTTTELLFQNPTAHFMLGRSLEGVGDDDHAKIAYGVALGQAPGMIDAREALIGLLDRVGPREEADQHRKTLEEVRELMSRDTAIANDDVVALAEDIRLSRVDRRATLDFDCTAEAVSDRKPVVVVSGLPRSGTSMMMQMLANGGVPAFSDGNREADEDNPRGYFEHEKSTRLGSDASWVPEARGQAVKIVAQLLPFLPRGERYRVIFMDRDLHEIVKSQRVMLDRMERKGGRLTDARMMSTLVAQVAQIERLLARRPDIDSIFVDYASVLADPAGETRRIADFLGGEFDVDAMVGGVDATLRNQGSDCGAAASE
;
A
#
# COMPACT_ATOMS: atom_id res chain seq x y z
N THR A 1 -7.50 -4.04 -4.08
CA THR A 1 -8.74 -3.30 -4.38
C THR A 1 -9.22 -3.60 -5.78
N GLU A 2 -8.35 -3.62 -6.80
CA GLU A 2 -8.71 -3.92 -8.21
C GLU A 2 -9.65 -5.13 -8.42
N ILE A 3 -9.33 -6.30 -7.85
CA ILE A 3 -10.20 -7.50 -7.96
C ILE A 3 -11.59 -7.27 -7.32
N LEU A 4 -11.64 -6.56 -6.19
CA LEU A 4 -12.90 -6.27 -5.49
C LEU A 4 -13.74 -5.24 -6.26
N GLU A 5 -13.10 -4.26 -6.89
CA GLU A 5 -13.76 -3.27 -7.74
C GLU A 5 -14.38 -3.92 -8.99
N GLU A 6 -13.65 -4.84 -9.65
CA GLU A 6 -14.16 -5.61 -10.78
C GLU A 6 -15.37 -6.46 -10.39
N ILE A 7 -15.27 -7.22 -9.29
CA ILE A 7 -16.37 -8.03 -8.76
C ILE A 7 -17.59 -7.14 -8.42
N TRP A 8 -17.37 -5.97 -7.83
CA TRP A 8 -18.48 -5.09 -7.46
C TRP A 8 -19.14 -4.42 -8.67
N SER A 9 -18.37 -4.12 -9.71
CA SER A 9 -18.89 -3.62 -11.00
C SER A 9 -19.79 -4.66 -11.67
N ASP A 10 -19.39 -5.94 -11.65
CA ASP A 10 -20.14 -7.03 -12.26
C ASP A 10 -21.40 -7.39 -11.46
N TRP A 11 -21.38 -7.19 -10.15
CA TRP A 11 -22.46 -7.56 -9.24
C TRP A 11 -22.90 -6.38 -8.33
N PRO A 12 -23.42 -5.28 -8.90
CA PRO A 12 -23.71 -4.04 -8.15
C PRO A 12 -24.87 -4.18 -7.14
N ARG A 13 -25.60 -5.31 -7.20
CA ARG A 13 -26.70 -5.64 -6.28
C ARG A 13 -26.24 -6.31 -4.99
N GLU A 14 -24.98 -6.75 -4.93
CA GLU A 14 -24.43 -7.49 -3.82
C GLU A 14 -23.62 -6.55 -2.91
N ALA A 15 -24.28 -5.94 -1.92
CA ALA A 15 -23.68 -4.92 -1.06
C ALA A 15 -22.37 -5.36 -0.37
N ARG A 16 -22.26 -6.66 -0.04
CA ARG A 16 -21.03 -7.28 0.50
C ARG A 16 -19.78 -7.04 -0.36
N PHE A 17 -19.95 -6.96 -1.68
CA PHE A 17 -18.83 -6.70 -2.58
C PHE A 17 -18.41 -5.22 -2.59
N GLY A 18 -19.25 -4.31 -2.11
CA GLY A 18 -18.89 -2.91 -1.88
C GLY A 18 -18.30 -2.63 -0.49
N LEU A 19 -18.76 -3.35 0.55
CA LEU A 19 -18.25 -3.17 1.92
C LEU A 19 -16.77 -3.55 2.05
N ASN A 20 -16.36 -4.67 1.44
CA ASN A 20 -14.98 -5.14 1.48
C ASN A 20 -13.96 -4.14 0.88
N PRO A 21 -14.15 -3.61 -0.36
CA PRO A 21 -13.24 -2.61 -0.90
C PRO A 21 -13.23 -1.32 -0.09
N ILE A 22 -14.36 -0.86 0.46
CA ILE A 22 -14.41 0.32 1.35
C ILE A 22 -13.52 0.10 2.59
N ALA A 23 -13.62 -1.07 3.24
CA ALA A 23 -12.77 -1.42 4.37
C ALA A 23 -11.28 -1.46 3.98
N CYS A 24 -10.96 -2.08 2.83
CA CYS A 24 -9.59 -2.11 2.32
C CYS A 24 -9.04 -0.71 2.00
N LEU A 25 -9.84 0.17 1.39
CA LEU A 25 -9.42 1.54 1.06
C LEU A 25 -9.12 2.34 2.34
N GLY A 26 -9.93 2.15 3.39
CA GLY A 26 -9.66 2.74 4.71
C GLY A 26 -8.35 2.25 5.33
N GLY A 27 -8.12 0.93 5.34
CA GLY A 27 -6.86 0.36 5.86
C GLY A 27 -5.61 0.74 5.06
N LEU A 28 -5.77 1.12 3.78
CA LEU A 28 -4.69 1.61 2.93
C LEU A 28 -4.48 3.13 2.99
N GLY A 29 -5.27 3.86 3.78
CA GLY A 29 -5.19 5.32 3.86
C GLY A 29 -5.67 6.06 2.59
N ARG A 30 -6.34 5.37 1.66
CA ARG A 30 -6.88 5.97 0.42
C ARG A 30 -8.24 6.65 0.72
N VAL A 31 -8.19 7.70 1.54
CA VAL A 31 -9.37 8.33 2.17
C VAL A 31 -10.35 8.90 1.14
N GLU A 32 -9.87 9.57 0.09
CA GLU A 32 -10.75 10.12 -0.95
C GLU A 32 -11.51 9.02 -1.71
N GLU A 33 -10.79 7.98 -2.14
CA GLU A 33 -11.38 6.85 -2.87
C GLU A 33 -12.36 6.07 -2.01
N ARG A 34 -12.07 5.93 -0.70
CA ARG A 34 -13.01 5.36 0.26
C ARG A 34 -14.31 6.16 0.28
N GLY A 35 -14.23 7.49 0.32
CA GLY A 35 -15.40 8.38 0.27
C GLY A 35 -16.25 8.17 -0.98
N LEU A 36 -15.62 8.14 -2.17
CA LEU A 36 -16.30 7.87 -3.44
C LEU A 36 -16.96 6.49 -3.47
N ALA A 37 -16.29 5.47 -2.92
CA ALA A 37 -16.84 4.14 -2.81
C ALA A 37 -18.07 4.09 -1.89
N ILE A 38 -18.08 4.83 -0.77
CA ILE A 38 -19.26 4.94 0.11
C ILE A 38 -20.44 5.60 -0.62
N GLU A 39 -20.21 6.69 -1.35
CA GLU A 39 -21.24 7.35 -2.15
C GLU A 39 -21.82 6.42 -3.22
N ARG A 40 -20.94 5.64 -3.88
CA ARG A 40 -21.36 4.63 -4.85
C ARG A 40 -22.20 3.53 -4.21
N LEU A 41 -21.85 3.08 -3.01
CA LEU A 41 -22.63 2.10 -2.26
C LEU A 41 -24.02 2.64 -1.90
N ALA A 42 -24.11 3.89 -1.45
CA ALA A 42 -25.38 4.54 -1.14
C ALA A 42 -26.30 4.64 -2.38
N LEU A 43 -25.75 5.06 -3.52
CA LEU A 43 -26.49 5.11 -4.79
C LEU A 43 -26.98 3.72 -5.23
N ASN A 44 -26.11 2.71 -5.14
CA ASN A 44 -26.47 1.33 -5.47
C ASN A 44 -27.55 0.79 -4.52
N ALA A 45 -27.42 1.02 -3.21
CA ALA A 45 -28.40 0.58 -2.21
C ALA A 45 -29.79 1.16 -2.50
N ASN A 46 -29.88 2.47 -2.77
CA ASN A 46 -31.14 3.12 -3.12
C ASN A 46 -31.74 2.58 -4.43
N ALA A 47 -30.91 2.40 -5.47
CA ALA A 47 -31.36 1.82 -6.75
C ALA A 47 -31.85 0.37 -6.59
N ASN A 48 -31.14 -0.43 -5.80
CA ASN A 48 -31.49 -1.81 -5.50
C ASN A 48 -32.78 -1.91 -4.70
N PHE A 49 -32.95 -1.03 -3.72
CA PHE A 49 -34.16 -0.94 -2.91
C PHE A 49 -35.39 -0.59 -3.75
N LYS A 50 -35.30 0.43 -4.61
CA LYS A 50 -36.37 0.80 -5.56
C LYS A 50 -36.71 -0.35 -6.49
N TRP A 51 -35.69 -1.00 -7.06
CA TRP A 51 -35.90 -2.17 -7.91
C TRP A 51 -36.58 -3.32 -7.14
N ALA A 52 -36.20 -3.55 -5.88
CA ALA A 52 -36.79 -4.59 -5.04
C ALA A 52 -38.27 -4.33 -4.76
N LEU A 53 -38.68 -3.06 -4.53
CA LEU A 53 -40.09 -2.69 -4.39
C LEU A 53 -40.90 -2.99 -5.66
N GLU A 54 -40.38 -2.59 -6.83
CA GLU A 54 -41.03 -2.86 -8.12
C GLU A 54 -41.15 -4.36 -8.40
N GLU A 55 -40.09 -5.12 -8.12
CA GLU A 55 -40.05 -6.56 -8.32
C GLU A 55 -40.96 -7.29 -7.32
N LEU A 56 -41.09 -6.80 -6.08
CA LEU A 56 -42.02 -7.33 -5.08
C LEU A 56 -43.47 -7.25 -5.57
N GLU A 57 -43.87 -6.10 -6.15
CA GLU A 57 -45.21 -5.93 -6.73
C GLU A 57 -45.40 -6.80 -7.98
N ARG A 58 -44.36 -6.96 -8.81
CA ARG A 58 -44.40 -7.84 -9.99
C ARG A 58 -44.60 -9.31 -9.61
N LEU A 59 -43.96 -9.76 -8.53
CA LEU A 59 -44.03 -11.14 -8.04
C LEU A 59 -45.32 -11.44 -7.28
N ARG A 60 -46.03 -10.42 -6.80
CA ARG A 60 -47.20 -10.57 -5.94
C ARG A 60 -48.32 -11.45 -6.52
N PRO A 61 -48.76 -11.28 -7.79
CA PRO A 61 -49.80 -12.15 -8.35
C PRO A 61 -49.37 -13.61 -8.43
N GLU A 62 -48.11 -13.85 -8.82
CA GLU A 62 -47.54 -15.20 -8.90
C GLU A 62 -47.42 -15.83 -7.51
N ALA A 63 -46.97 -15.06 -6.51
CA ALA A 63 -46.88 -15.51 -5.12
C ALA A 63 -48.25 -15.84 -4.51
N ASP A 64 -49.28 -15.04 -4.79
CA ASP A 64 -50.65 -15.26 -4.33
C ASP A 64 -51.25 -16.57 -4.86
N GLU A 65 -50.90 -17.02 -6.08
CA GLU A 65 -51.31 -18.33 -6.63
C GLU A 65 -50.81 -19.52 -5.80
N TYR A 66 -49.71 -19.34 -5.08
CA TYR A 66 -49.10 -20.34 -4.20
C TYR A 66 -49.39 -20.07 -2.71
N GLY A 67 -50.26 -19.10 -2.39
CA GLY A 67 -50.62 -18.73 -1.02
C GLY A 67 -49.53 -17.95 -0.27
N ILE A 68 -48.49 -17.47 -0.95
CA ILE A 68 -47.38 -16.72 -0.34
C ILE A 68 -47.75 -15.24 -0.28
N LYS A 69 -48.01 -14.72 0.93
CA LYS A 69 -48.32 -13.30 1.13
C LYS A 69 -47.05 -12.47 1.25
N LEU A 70 -46.75 -11.70 0.20
CA LEU A 70 -45.61 -10.78 0.21
C LEU A 70 -45.88 -9.51 1.04
N PRO A 71 -44.88 -8.95 1.74
CA PRO A 71 -45.05 -7.75 2.55
C PRO A 71 -45.45 -6.52 1.71
N ARG A 72 -45.97 -5.50 2.39
CA ARG A 72 -46.25 -4.16 1.82
C ARG A 72 -45.46 -3.12 2.60
N PRO A 73 -44.16 -2.99 2.34
CA PRO A 73 -43.30 -2.05 3.04
C PRO A 73 -43.86 -0.63 2.94
N LYS A 74 -43.91 0.08 4.07
CA LYS A 74 -44.25 1.51 4.10
C LYS A 74 -42.97 2.30 3.85
N VAL A 75 -42.96 2.99 2.72
CA VAL A 75 -41.85 3.85 2.31
C VAL A 75 -42.17 5.27 2.79
N ASP A 76 -41.20 5.93 3.42
CA ASP A 76 -41.33 7.33 3.81
C ASP A 76 -41.20 8.28 2.60
N SER A 77 -41.33 9.59 2.84
CA SER A 77 -41.21 10.62 1.79
C SER A 77 -39.82 10.70 1.12
N GLY A 78 -38.80 10.08 1.71
CA GLY A 78 -37.43 10.01 1.20
C GLY A 78 -37.14 8.77 0.35
N GLY A 79 -38.04 7.78 0.35
CA GLY A 79 -37.83 6.53 -0.38
C GLY A 79 -37.18 5.42 0.46
N GLU A 80 -37.06 5.59 1.77
CA GLU A 80 -36.52 4.59 2.69
C GLU A 80 -37.65 3.89 3.46
N LEU A 81 -37.39 2.68 3.97
CA LEU A 81 -38.34 2.00 4.86
C LEU A 81 -38.47 2.79 6.16
N ALA A 82 -39.70 3.08 6.58
CA ALA A 82 -39.91 3.48 7.97
C ALA A 82 -39.41 2.35 8.89
N GLU A 83 -38.61 2.65 9.91
CA GLU A 83 -37.98 1.64 10.79
C GLU A 83 -39.00 0.63 11.38
N GLU A 84 -40.26 1.07 11.58
CA GLU A 84 -41.37 0.24 12.07
C GLU A 84 -42.02 -0.67 11.02
N SER A 85 -41.63 -0.60 9.74
CA SER A 85 -42.38 -1.22 8.63
C SER A 85 -41.95 -2.65 8.28
N VAL A 86 -40.91 -3.17 8.93
CA VAL A 86 -40.44 -4.55 8.77
C VAL A 86 -40.38 -5.23 10.12
N THR A 87 -41.54 -5.37 10.77
CA THR A 87 -41.78 -6.59 11.54
C THR A 87 -41.85 -7.70 10.49
N VAL A 88 -40.70 -8.34 10.23
CA VAL A 88 -40.73 -9.73 9.80
C VAL A 88 -41.43 -10.42 10.96
N ASP A 89 -42.70 -10.81 10.81
CA ASP A 89 -43.18 -11.94 11.60
C ASP A 89 -42.08 -12.98 11.44
N GLU A 90 -41.48 -13.46 12.54
CA GLU A 90 -40.44 -14.51 12.50
C GLU A 90 -40.89 -15.70 11.63
N ASP A 91 -42.19 -15.79 11.35
CA ASP A 91 -42.83 -16.68 10.40
C ASP A 91 -42.48 -16.51 8.89
N ALA A 92 -41.83 -15.43 8.45
CA ALA A 92 -41.43 -15.31 7.03
C ALA A 92 -40.11 -16.03 6.72
N ASP A 93 -39.24 -16.19 7.72
CA ASP A 93 -38.13 -17.15 7.64
C ASP A 93 -38.66 -18.57 7.80
N THR A 94 -39.66 -18.81 8.67
CA THR A 94 -40.29 -20.14 8.80
C THR A 94 -41.15 -20.52 7.60
N ALA A 95 -41.68 -19.60 6.80
CA ALA A 95 -42.44 -19.95 5.59
C ALA A 95 -41.58 -20.57 4.49
N VAL A 96 -40.25 -20.35 4.51
CA VAL A 96 -39.30 -20.97 3.58
C VAL A 96 -38.65 -22.22 4.17
N ASP A 97 -38.51 -22.32 5.49
CA ASP A 97 -38.03 -23.53 6.17
C ASP A 97 -39.14 -24.59 6.40
N ALA A 98 -40.41 -24.20 6.47
CA ALA A 98 -41.56 -25.12 6.49
C ALA A 98 -41.77 -25.87 5.16
N ALA A 99 -41.06 -25.48 4.10
CA ALA A 99 -40.98 -26.27 2.86
C ALA A 99 -39.90 -27.37 2.92
N ASN A 100 -39.11 -27.44 4.00
CA ASN A 100 -38.07 -28.45 4.21
C ASN A 100 -38.30 -29.36 5.43
N ASP A 101 -39.22 -29.04 6.35
CA ASP A 101 -39.59 -29.92 7.45
C ASP A 101 -41.01 -30.48 7.26
N ASP A 102 -41.10 -31.81 7.17
CA ASP A 102 -42.32 -32.61 7.06
C ASP A 102 -43.30 -32.30 8.22
N ALA A 103 -44.18 -31.32 8.06
CA ALA A 103 -45.30 -31.09 8.96
C ALA A 103 -46.56 -31.77 8.43
N GLU A 104 -46.86 -32.94 8.99
CA GLU A 104 -48.15 -33.64 8.83
C GLU A 104 -49.31 -32.76 9.33
N GLY A 105 -50.20 -32.36 8.40
CA GLY A 105 -51.46 -31.69 8.71
C GLY A 105 -52.32 -31.53 7.45
N GLU A 106 -53.44 -32.25 7.39
CA GLU A 106 -54.33 -32.39 6.23
C GLU A 106 -55.05 -31.10 5.78
N ASP A 107 -55.43 -31.10 4.49
CA ASP A 107 -56.42 -30.26 3.79
C ASP A 107 -56.03 -28.86 3.26
N ALA A 108 -55.15 -28.84 2.26
CA ALA A 108 -55.39 -28.22 0.94
C ALA A 108 -54.27 -28.66 -0.01
N ALA A 109 -54.57 -28.92 -1.29
CA ALA A 109 -53.55 -29.16 -2.30
C ALA A 109 -52.76 -27.86 -2.58
N SER A 110 -51.83 -27.50 -1.70
CA SER A 110 -50.90 -26.40 -1.93
C SER A 110 -49.86 -26.87 -2.96
N LYS A 111 -49.92 -26.26 -4.12
CA LYS A 111 -48.95 -26.49 -5.19
C LYS A 111 -47.59 -25.99 -4.68
N GLU A 112 -46.52 -26.77 -4.78
CA GLU A 112 -45.18 -26.27 -4.42
C GLU A 112 -44.78 -25.09 -5.33
N PRO A 113 -44.21 -23.99 -4.78
CA PRO A 113 -43.77 -22.86 -5.57
C PRO A 113 -42.55 -23.22 -6.42
N PRO A 114 -42.42 -22.70 -7.66
CA PRO A 114 -41.25 -22.92 -8.49
C PRO A 114 -39.98 -22.37 -7.82
N LYS A 115 -38.87 -23.11 -7.86
CA LYS A 115 -37.58 -22.66 -7.30
C LYS A 115 -37.15 -21.25 -7.75
N LYS A 116 -37.50 -20.88 -8.99
CA LYS A 116 -37.23 -19.55 -9.55
C LYS A 116 -37.97 -18.43 -8.79
N LEU A 117 -39.23 -18.67 -8.41
CA LEU A 117 -40.05 -17.76 -7.63
C LEU A 117 -39.47 -17.61 -6.21
N THR A 118 -39.18 -18.73 -5.54
CA THR A 118 -38.58 -18.71 -4.20
C THR A 118 -37.26 -17.96 -4.17
N PHE A 119 -36.39 -18.16 -5.17
CA PHE A 119 -35.12 -17.44 -5.28
C PHE A 119 -35.31 -15.94 -5.54
N ALA A 120 -36.27 -15.58 -6.40
CA ALA A 120 -36.59 -14.19 -6.68
C ALA A 120 -37.12 -13.47 -5.43
N ILE A 121 -38.03 -14.10 -4.68
CA ILE A 121 -38.55 -13.57 -3.41
C ILE A 121 -37.41 -13.39 -2.41
N ARG A 122 -36.58 -14.41 -2.18
CA ARG A 122 -35.42 -14.32 -1.26
C ARG A 122 -34.50 -13.17 -1.64
N LYS A 123 -34.21 -12.99 -2.93
CA LYS A 123 -33.37 -11.90 -3.42
C LYS A 123 -34.00 -10.54 -3.15
N VAL A 124 -35.29 -10.37 -3.43
CA VAL A 124 -36.02 -9.13 -3.16
C VAL A 124 -36.01 -8.82 -1.65
N MET A 125 -36.33 -9.79 -0.80
CA MET A 125 -36.36 -9.62 0.65
C MET A 125 -34.98 -9.24 1.22
N SER A 126 -33.91 -9.79 0.66
CA SER A 126 -32.53 -9.40 1.01
C SER A 126 -32.21 -7.95 0.60
N LEU A 127 -32.67 -7.48 -0.56
CA LEU A 127 -32.43 -6.12 -1.03
C LEU A 127 -33.34 -5.07 -0.36
N LEU A 128 -34.43 -5.52 0.26
CA LEU A 128 -35.30 -4.66 1.08
C LEU A 128 -34.72 -4.43 2.48
N GLN A 129 -33.65 -5.12 2.89
CA GLN A 129 -33.04 -4.85 4.20
C GLN A 129 -32.49 -3.41 4.25
N PRO A 130 -32.83 -2.62 5.28
CA PRO A 130 -32.39 -1.25 5.38
C PRO A 130 -30.86 -1.16 5.53
N MET A 131 -30.23 -0.36 4.68
CA MET A 131 -28.78 -0.09 4.73
C MET A 131 -28.44 1.22 5.45
N GLY A 132 -29.43 1.98 5.92
CA GLY A 132 -29.26 3.31 6.51
C GLY A 132 -28.24 3.33 7.66
N SER A 133 -28.36 2.43 8.64
CA SER A 133 -27.44 2.36 9.78
C SER A 133 -26.00 2.07 9.34
N THR A 134 -25.81 1.13 8.41
CA THR A 134 -24.48 0.79 7.85
C THR A 134 -23.89 1.98 7.07
N LEU A 135 -24.70 2.66 6.27
CA LEU A 135 -24.26 3.84 5.51
C LEU A 135 -23.94 5.01 6.43
N ASN A 136 -24.72 5.24 7.48
CA ASN A 136 -24.44 6.24 8.51
C ASN A 136 -23.13 5.94 9.24
N TRP A 137 -22.88 4.68 9.61
CA TRP A 137 -21.61 4.27 10.21
C TRP A 137 -20.41 4.54 9.29
N LEU A 138 -20.47 4.09 8.03
CA LEU A 138 -19.38 4.28 7.09
C LEU A 138 -19.12 5.77 6.80
N SER A 139 -20.19 6.56 6.68
CA SER A 139 -20.13 7.99 6.40
C SER A 139 -19.66 8.79 7.62
N MET A 140 -20.04 8.37 8.83
CA MET A 140 -19.50 8.89 10.09
C MET A 140 -17.99 8.66 10.15
N GLN A 141 -17.54 7.42 9.94
CA GLN A 141 -16.11 7.11 9.93
C GLN A 141 -15.37 7.90 8.85
N GLN A 142 -15.95 8.08 7.66
CA GLN A 142 -15.37 8.90 6.61
C GLN A 142 -15.21 10.35 7.07
N ALA A 143 -16.24 10.93 7.69
CA ALA A 143 -16.23 12.30 8.17
C ALA A 143 -15.20 12.51 9.29
N VAL A 144 -15.05 11.56 10.22
CA VAL A 144 -13.99 11.57 11.23
C VAL A 144 -12.60 11.51 10.58
N MET A 145 -12.39 10.63 9.59
CA MET A 145 -11.11 10.52 8.88
C MET A 145 -10.73 11.79 8.10
N THR A 146 -11.72 12.57 7.64
CA THR A 146 -11.52 13.83 6.91
C THR A 146 -11.62 15.07 7.81
N ASP A 147 -11.66 14.90 9.14
CA ASP A 147 -11.79 15.98 10.12
C ASP A 147 -13.06 16.86 9.94
N ASP A 148 -14.10 16.31 9.31
CA ASP A 148 -15.40 16.97 9.11
C ASP A 148 -16.32 16.66 10.30
N HIS A 149 -16.01 17.27 11.46
CA HIS A 149 -16.71 17.01 12.72
C HIS A 149 -18.21 17.35 12.66
N ASP A 150 -18.60 18.36 11.87
CA ASP A 150 -20.01 18.74 11.74
C ASP A 150 -20.81 17.67 10.99
N ARG A 151 -20.24 17.08 9.94
CA ARG A 151 -20.87 15.98 9.23
C ARG A 151 -20.86 14.70 10.08
N ALA A 152 -19.78 14.41 10.79
CA ALA A 152 -19.70 13.27 11.70
C ALA A 152 -20.77 13.35 12.80
N ARG A 153 -20.96 14.52 13.41
CA ARG A 153 -21.96 14.74 14.46
C ARG A 153 -23.39 14.46 13.98
N LYS A 154 -23.74 14.88 12.75
CA LYS A 154 -25.06 14.58 12.16
C LYS A 154 -25.32 13.09 12.03
N PHE A 155 -24.32 12.32 11.59
CA PHE A 155 -24.48 10.87 11.47
C PHE A 155 -24.56 10.20 12.84
N LEU A 156 -23.79 10.67 13.83
CA LEU A 156 -23.88 10.18 15.20
C LEU A 156 -25.25 10.46 15.82
N GLU A 157 -25.80 11.67 15.67
CA GLU A 157 -27.14 12.01 16.15
C GLU A 157 -28.22 11.10 15.53
N ALA A 158 -28.10 10.76 14.25
CA ALA A 158 -29.01 9.82 13.59
C ALA A 158 -28.86 8.38 14.12
N MET A 159 -27.64 7.96 14.42
CA MET A 159 -27.37 6.63 14.97
C MET A 159 -27.82 6.50 16.43
N GLU A 160 -27.66 7.55 17.24
CA GLU A 160 -28.01 7.59 18.66
C GLU A 160 -29.53 7.57 18.91
N GLN A 161 -30.35 7.90 17.91
CA GLN A 161 -31.81 7.82 17.99
C GLN A 161 -32.36 6.39 17.89
N SER A 162 -31.54 5.42 17.47
CA SER A 162 -31.97 4.03 17.31
C SER A 162 -31.83 3.25 18.62
N GLU A 163 -32.91 2.61 19.09
CA GLU A 163 -32.87 1.74 20.29
C GLU A 163 -31.83 0.61 20.16
N LYS A 164 -31.61 0.12 18.93
CA LYS A 164 -30.59 -0.91 18.62
C LYS A 164 -29.18 -0.46 18.96
N THR A 165 -28.92 0.85 18.95
CA THR A 165 -27.62 1.40 19.33
C THR A 165 -27.37 1.21 20.82
N GLU A 166 -28.38 1.35 21.68
CA GLU A 166 -28.22 1.24 23.13
C GLU A 166 -27.81 -0.16 23.61
N GLU A 167 -28.25 -1.20 22.89
CA GLU A 167 -28.00 -2.61 23.23
C GLU A 167 -26.77 -3.21 22.52
N SER A 168 -26.24 -2.52 21.51
CA SER A 168 -25.13 -3.02 20.70
C SER A 168 -23.77 -2.57 21.23
N LEU A 169 -23.00 -3.53 21.77
CA LEU A 169 -21.63 -3.31 22.24
C LEU A 169 -20.73 -2.68 21.16
N ASP A 170 -20.74 -3.23 19.94
CA ASP A 170 -19.90 -2.73 18.83
C ASP A 170 -20.24 -1.28 18.45
N LEU A 171 -21.53 -0.92 18.47
CA LEU A 171 -21.96 0.45 18.19
C LEU A 171 -21.59 1.40 19.32
N GLN A 172 -21.73 1.02 20.59
CA GLN A 172 -21.27 1.83 21.72
C GLN A 172 -19.76 2.11 21.63
N LEU A 173 -18.97 1.06 21.35
CA LEU A 173 -17.52 1.17 21.22
C LEU A 173 -17.11 2.13 20.10
N GLY A 174 -17.63 1.96 18.88
CA GLY A 174 -17.17 2.82 17.78
C GLY A 174 -17.81 4.20 17.75
N ILE A 175 -18.98 4.43 18.38
CA ILE A 175 -19.46 5.79 18.67
C ILE A 175 -18.53 6.46 19.68
N GLY A 176 -18.11 5.75 20.74
CA GLY A 176 -17.13 6.23 21.70
C GLY A 176 -15.80 6.62 21.04
N GLU A 177 -15.29 5.78 20.14
CA GLU A 177 -14.07 6.06 19.37
C GLU A 177 -14.21 7.30 18.48
N ALA A 178 -15.35 7.43 17.78
CA ALA A 178 -15.63 8.57 16.94
C ALA A 178 -15.70 9.87 17.75
N ARG A 179 -16.42 9.87 18.87
CA ARG A 179 -16.50 11.02 19.80
C ARG A 179 -15.14 11.40 20.35
N PHE A 180 -14.33 10.42 20.77
CA PHE A 180 -12.98 10.68 21.27
C PHE A 180 -12.10 11.33 20.19
N SER A 181 -12.17 10.82 18.96
CA SER A 181 -11.40 11.35 17.81
C SER A 181 -11.80 12.77 17.44
N MET A 182 -13.05 13.17 17.67
CA MET A 182 -13.52 14.55 17.48
C MET A 182 -13.21 15.48 18.67
N GLY A 183 -12.60 14.97 19.75
CA GLY A 183 -12.35 15.71 20.97
C GLY A 183 -13.56 15.86 21.90
N ASP A 184 -14.68 15.18 21.63
CA ASP A 184 -15.86 15.13 22.51
C ASP A 184 -15.59 14.16 23.69
N ILE A 185 -14.60 14.46 24.53
CA ILE A 185 -14.05 13.54 25.55
C ILE A 185 -15.13 13.04 26.54
N ASP A 186 -16.04 13.92 26.96
CA ASP A 186 -17.09 13.54 27.91
C ASP A 186 -18.13 12.60 27.28
N ALA A 187 -18.57 12.89 26.06
CA ALA A 187 -19.50 12.02 25.34
C ALA A 187 -18.86 10.66 24.99
N ALA A 188 -17.55 10.64 24.72
CA ALA A 188 -16.82 9.39 24.53
C ALA A 188 -16.80 8.53 25.80
N ALA A 189 -16.55 9.17 26.96
CA ALA A 189 -16.55 8.50 28.26
C ALA A 189 -17.89 7.80 28.54
N ASP A 190 -19.00 8.49 28.30
CA ASP A 190 -20.35 7.95 28.51
C ASP A 190 -20.60 6.70 27.65
N ARG A 191 -20.12 6.71 26.40
CA ARG A 191 -20.28 5.60 25.45
C ARG A 191 -19.44 4.38 25.82
N PHE A 192 -18.19 4.60 26.25
CA PHE A 192 -17.35 3.52 26.76
C PHE A 192 -17.88 2.95 28.07
N ALA A 193 -18.43 3.79 28.96
CA ALA A 193 -19.08 3.32 30.18
C ALA A 193 -20.32 2.46 29.86
N ARG A 194 -21.14 2.87 28.89
CA ARG A 194 -22.29 2.08 28.44
C ARG A 194 -21.88 0.74 27.83
N ALA A 195 -20.77 0.69 27.10
CA ALA A 195 -20.21 -0.58 26.63
C ALA A 195 -19.84 -1.53 27.79
N LEU A 196 -19.32 -1.00 28.91
CA LEU A 196 -19.03 -1.80 30.10
C LEU A 196 -20.26 -2.23 30.90
N GLU A 197 -21.40 -1.56 30.73
CA GLU A 197 -22.67 -2.04 31.29
C GLU A 197 -23.20 -3.26 30.54
N ILE A 198 -22.82 -3.43 29.26
CA ILE A 198 -23.16 -4.59 28.42
C ILE A 198 -22.16 -5.74 28.66
N ASP A 199 -20.86 -5.41 28.69
CA ASP A 199 -19.76 -6.35 28.88
C ASP A 199 -18.68 -5.71 29.78
N ASP A 200 -18.67 -6.08 31.07
CA ASP A 200 -17.83 -5.44 32.10
C ASP A 200 -16.34 -5.78 32.00
N GLU A 201 -16.00 -6.86 31.28
CA GLU A 201 -14.65 -7.32 30.96
C GLU A 201 -14.21 -6.90 29.53
N ASN A 202 -14.90 -5.94 28.91
CA ASN A 202 -14.54 -5.50 27.57
C ASN A 202 -13.23 -4.70 27.52
N SER A 203 -12.15 -5.32 27.05
CA SER A 203 -10.82 -4.67 26.98
C SER A 203 -10.78 -3.40 26.13
N SER A 204 -11.58 -3.31 25.06
CA SER A 204 -11.65 -2.13 24.18
C SER A 204 -12.31 -0.95 24.87
N ALA A 205 -13.41 -1.17 25.60
CA ALA A 205 -14.07 -0.13 26.38
C ALA A 205 -13.16 0.38 27.51
N ARG A 206 -12.47 -0.53 28.22
CA ARG A 206 -11.46 -0.19 29.23
C ARG A 206 -10.33 0.67 28.65
N LEU A 207 -9.83 0.30 27.48
CA LEU A 207 -8.82 1.10 26.78
C LEU A 207 -9.34 2.50 26.42
N GLY A 208 -10.59 2.58 25.95
CA GLY A 208 -11.27 3.85 25.69
C GLY A 208 -11.33 4.75 26.93
N LEU A 209 -11.69 4.19 28.09
CA LEU A 209 -11.69 4.92 29.36
C LEU A 209 -10.29 5.31 29.84
N ALA A 210 -9.26 4.47 29.63
CA ALA A 210 -7.87 4.83 29.92
C ALA A 210 -7.42 6.06 29.09
N ARG A 211 -7.77 6.09 27.80
CA ARG A 211 -7.49 7.24 26.92
C ARG A 211 -8.24 8.49 27.34
N VAL A 212 -9.51 8.36 27.73
CA VAL A 212 -10.33 9.46 28.28
C VAL A 212 -9.70 10.00 29.56
N ALA A 213 -9.28 9.13 30.48
CA ALA A 213 -8.65 9.52 31.74
C ALA A 213 -7.34 10.28 31.51
N VAL A 214 -6.48 9.78 30.62
CA VAL A 214 -5.26 10.48 30.18
C VAL A 214 -5.57 11.85 29.57
N ALA A 215 -6.61 11.97 28.74
CA ALA A 215 -7.02 13.24 28.14
C ALA A 215 -7.56 14.24 29.17
N ARG A 216 -8.14 13.75 30.28
CA ARG A 216 -8.62 14.55 31.42
C ARG A 216 -7.54 14.82 32.47
N GLU A 217 -6.34 14.29 32.30
CA GLU A 217 -5.27 14.29 33.31
C GLU A 217 -5.68 13.60 34.63
N ASP A 218 -6.65 12.67 34.56
CA ASP A 218 -7.03 11.79 35.66
C ASP A 218 -6.10 10.57 35.65
N TRP A 219 -4.88 10.79 36.13
CA TRP A 219 -3.79 9.83 35.99
C TRP A 219 -4.03 8.56 36.80
N GLU A 220 -4.61 8.65 38.00
CA GLU A 220 -4.94 7.48 38.81
C GLU A 220 -5.94 6.57 38.09
N ARG A 221 -6.99 7.15 37.50
CA ARG A 221 -7.95 6.37 36.71
C ARG A 221 -7.33 5.83 35.43
N GLY A 222 -6.45 6.59 34.79
CA GLY A 222 -5.69 6.16 33.62
C GLY A 222 -4.83 4.93 33.90
N ILE A 223 -4.15 4.87 35.05
CA ILE A 223 -3.38 3.70 35.50
C ILE A 223 -4.30 2.49 35.72
N GLU A 224 -5.41 2.68 36.46
CA GLU A 224 -6.35 1.59 36.77
C GLU A 224 -6.88 0.94 35.49
N GLU A 225 -7.47 1.75 34.60
CA GLU A 225 -8.11 1.22 33.38
C GLU A 225 -7.07 0.63 32.42
N ALA A 226 -5.89 1.25 32.28
CA ALA A 226 -4.83 0.71 31.43
C ALA A 226 -4.29 -0.62 31.96
N LEU A 227 -4.10 -0.77 33.28
CA LEU A 227 -3.70 -2.04 33.87
C LEU A 227 -4.75 -3.12 33.64
N THR A 228 -6.02 -2.84 33.92
CA THR A 228 -7.13 -3.78 33.65
C THR A 228 -7.18 -4.17 32.18
N THR A 229 -6.96 -3.23 31.24
CA THR A 229 -6.85 -3.57 29.81
C THR A 229 -5.71 -4.55 29.56
N THR A 230 -4.53 -4.35 30.14
CA THR A 230 -3.37 -5.25 29.94
C THR A 230 -3.54 -6.61 30.61
N GLU A 231 -4.34 -6.70 31.67
CA GLU A 231 -4.73 -7.96 32.30
C GLU A 231 -5.67 -8.79 31.42
N LEU A 232 -6.62 -8.12 30.75
CA LEU A 232 -7.56 -8.74 29.80
C LEU A 232 -6.90 -9.08 28.46
N LEU A 233 -6.04 -8.19 27.95
CA LEU A 233 -5.34 -8.34 26.68
C LEU A 233 -3.86 -7.93 26.82
N PHE A 234 -3.01 -8.93 27.09
CA PHE A 234 -1.58 -8.74 27.32
C PHE A 234 -0.84 -8.04 26.16
N GLN A 235 -1.21 -8.32 24.91
CA GLN A 235 -0.62 -7.68 23.73
C GLN A 235 -1.46 -6.47 23.31
N ASN A 236 -1.36 -5.38 24.07
CA ASN A 236 -2.01 -4.11 23.76
C ASN A 236 -1.03 -2.94 23.92
N PRO A 237 -0.34 -2.52 22.83
CA PRO A 237 0.67 -1.46 22.91
C PRO A 237 0.08 -0.11 23.31
N THR A 238 -1.17 0.17 22.90
CA THR A 238 -1.87 1.41 23.25
C THR A 238 -2.17 1.47 24.74
N ALA A 239 -2.57 0.35 25.36
CA ALA A 239 -2.78 0.27 26.80
C ALA A 239 -1.47 0.54 27.58
N HIS A 240 -0.36 -0.07 27.17
CA HIS A 240 0.95 0.22 27.77
C HIS A 240 1.39 1.67 27.56
N PHE A 241 1.08 2.27 26.41
CA PHE A 241 1.35 3.68 26.18
C PHE A 241 0.51 4.59 27.09
N MET A 242 -0.80 4.31 27.26
CA MET A 242 -1.65 5.03 28.21
C MET A 242 -1.19 4.87 29.66
N LEU A 243 -0.77 3.66 30.04
CA LEU A 243 -0.17 3.39 31.34
C LEU A 243 1.09 4.24 31.55
N GLY A 244 1.98 4.31 30.56
CA GLY A 244 3.18 5.14 30.62
C GLY A 244 2.87 6.63 30.75
N ARG A 245 1.90 7.15 29.98
CA ARG A 245 1.42 8.54 30.10
C ARG A 245 0.86 8.84 31.49
N SER A 246 0.10 7.92 32.05
CA SER A 246 -0.51 8.10 33.37
C SER A 246 0.52 8.03 34.50
N LEU A 247 1.47 7.09 34.41
CA LEU A 247 2.59 6.98 35.35
C LEU A 247 3.50 8.21 35.31
N GLU A 248 3.79 8.73 34.12
CA GLU A 248 4.52 10.00 33.97
C GLU A 248 3.75 11.16 34.62
N GLY A 249 2.43 11.21 34.44
CA GLY A 249 1.56 12.24 35.02
C GLY A 249 1.56 12.27 36.56
N VAL A 250 1.63 11.10 37.21
CA VAL A 250 1.80 11.01 38.68
C VAL A 250 3.26 11.20 39.14
N GLY A 251 4.22 11.29 38.21
CA GLY A 251 5.64 11.45 38.50
C GLY A 251 6.41 10.15 38.77
N ASP A 252 5.82 8.99 38.45
CA ASP A 252 6.50 7.68 38.51
C ASP A 252 7.24 7.40 37.20
N ASP A 253 8.32 8.16 37.01
CA ASP A 253 9.11 8.15 35.78
C ASP A 253 9.78 6.78 35.49
N ASP A 254 10.14 6.03 36.54
CA ASP A 254 10.79 4.72 36.41
C ASP A 254 9.83 3.69 35.78
N HIS A 255 8.59 3.60 36.28
CA HIS A 255 7.59 2.71 35.70
C HIS A 255 7.04 3.25 34.37
N ALA A 256 6.96 4.57 34.20
CA ALA A 256 6.58 5.17 32.91
C ALA A 256 7.54 4.76 31.79
N LYS A 257 8.85 4.82 32.02
CA LYS A 257 9.87 4.37 31.08
C LYS A 257 9.68 2.90 30.69
N ILE A 258 9.40 2.03 31.67
CA ILE A 258 9.14 0.60 31.42
C ILE A 258 7.90 0.44 30.53
N ALA A 259 6.80 1.11 30.87
CA ALA A 259 5.55 1.01 30.13
C ALA A 259 5.70 1.48 28.67
N TYR A 260 6.40 2.60 28.42
CA TYR A 260 6.74 3.03 27.06
C TYR A 260 7.65 2.03 26.33
N GLY A 261 8.64 1.46 27.02
CA GLY A 261 9.49 0.41 26.47
C GLY A 261 8.70 -0.82 26.04
N VAL A 262 7.71 -1.25 26.84
CA VAL A 262 6.82 -2.37 26.48
C VAL A 262 5.95 -2.00 25.29
N ALA A 263 5.36 -0.81 25.26
CA ALA A 263 4.57 -0.33 24.13
C ALA A 263 5.39 -0.34 22.82
N LEU A 264 6.63 0.15 22.84
CA LEU A 264 7.53 0.15 21.69
C LEU A 264 8.08 -1.25 21.34
N GLY A 265 8.20 -2.14 22.31
CA GLY A 265 8.53 -3.54 22.08
C GLY A 265 7.42 -4.29 21.34
N GLN A 266 6.15 -3.97 21.65
CA GLN A 266 4.97 -4.52 20.99
C GLN A 266 4.68 -3.84 19.65
N ALA A 267 4.89 -2.53 19.55
CA ALA A 267 4.68 -1.72 18.35
C ALA A 267 5.86 -0.76 18.08
N PRO A 268 6.93 -1.23 17.41
CA PRO A 268 8.11 -0.41 17.13
C PRO A 268 7.84 0.87 16.33
N GLY A 269 6.76 0.89 15.53
CA GLY A 269 6.33 2.03 14.73
C GLY A 269 5.46 3.05 15.47
N MET A 270 5.17 2.87 16.77
CA MET A 270 4.32 3.78 17.54
C MET A 270 5.04 5.10 17.83
N ILE A 271 4.83 6.09 16.97
CA ILE A 271 5.49 7.41 17.02
C ILE A 271 5.23 8.10 18.36
N ASP A 272 3.97 8.20 18.80
CA ASP A 272 3.60 8.92 20.02
C ASP A 272 4.30 8.36 21.27
N ALA A 273 4.39 7.04 21.38
CA ALA A 273 5.10 6.38 22.49
C ALA A 273 6.60 6.65 22.44
N ARG A 274 7.19 6.72 21.25
CA ARG A 274 8.61 7.03 21.06
C ARG A 274 8.90 8.47 21.42
N GLU A 275 8.05 9.42 21.02
CA GLU A 275 8.17 10.82 21.37
C GLU A 275 8.01 11.05 22.87
N ALA A 276 7.01 10.42 23.50
CA ALA A 276 6.83 10.48 24.96
C ALA A 276 8.07 9.95 25.70
N LEU A 277 8.62 8.81 25.26
CA LEU A 277 9.83 8.25 25.85
C LEU A 277 11.04 9.17 25.66
N ILE A 278 11.21 9.78 24.49
CA ILE A 278 12.29 10.76 24.25
C ILE A 278 12.14 11.94 25.22
N GLY A 279 10.92 12.50 25.35
CA GLY A 279 10.64 13.60 26.27
C GLY A 279 10.94 13.25 27.72
N LEU A 280 10.55 12.06 28.17
CA LEU A 280 10.88 11.53 29.49
C LEU A 280 12.40 11.40 29.67
N LEU A 281 13.11 10.80 28.71
CA LEU A 281 14.56 10.61 28.78
C LEU A 281 15.33 11.93 28.77
N ASP A 282 14.85 12.95 28.04
CA ASP A 282 15.46 14.28 28.06
C ASP A 282 15.30 14.98 29.42
N ARG A 283 14.23 14.65 30.17
CA ARG A 283 13.96 15.21 31.50
C ARG A 283 14.72 14.50 32.62
N VAL A 284 14.73 13.16 32.62
CA VAL A 284 15.23 12.36 33.76
C VAL A 284 16.18 11.21 33.37
N GLY A 285 16.39 10.96 32.09
CA GLY A 285 17.15 9.81 31.59
C GLY A 285 18.53 10.15 30.99
N PRO A 286 19.26 9.13 30.52
CA PRO A 286 20.52 9.32 29.82
C PRO A 286 20.29 9.87 28.40
N ARG A 287 20.96 10.98 28.08
CA ARG A 287 20.86 11.65 26.77
C ARG A 287 21.19 10.75 25.59
N GLU A 288 22.14 9.82 25.76
CA GLU A 288 22.53 8.86 24.71
C GLU A 288 21.38 7.94 24.31
N GLU A 289 20.55 7.50 25.26
CA GLU A 289 19.38 6.68 24.97
C GLU A 289 18.32 7.50 24.23
N ALA A 290 18.09 8.75 24.62
CA ALA A 290 17.20 9.67 23.92
C ALA A 290 17.66 9.92 22.46
N ASP A 291 18.96 10.12 22.24
CA ASP A 291 19.56 10.29 20.92
C ASP A 291 19.31 9.05 20.03
N GLN A 292 19.45 7.84 20.58
CA GLN A 292 19.16 6.61 19.87
C GLN A 292 17.67 6.48 19.49
N HIS A 293 16.75 6.83 20.40
CA HIS A 293 15.33 6.85 20.08
C HIS A 293 14.97 7.90 19.03
N ARG A 294 15.62 9.07 19.02
CA ARG A 294 15.42 10.10 17.99
C ARG A 294 15.87 9.62 16.61
N LYS A 295 17.00 8.93 16.51
CA LYS A 295 17.44 8.31 15.26
C LYS A 295 16.42 7.29 14.74
N THR A 296 15.94 6.39 15.61
CA THR A 296 14.91 5.42 15.20
C THR A 296 13.58 6.10 14.85
N LEU A 297 13.22 7.22 15.48
CA LEU A 297 12.02 7.97 15.13
C LEU A 297 12.12 8.54 13.70
N GLU A 298 13.27 9.06 13.32
CA GLU A 298 13.56 9.54 11.96
C GLU A 298 13.42 8.39 10.94
N GLU A 299 14.05 7.24 11.21
CA GLU A 299 13.96 6.04 10.37
C GLU A 299 12.49 5.56 10.20
N VAL A 300 11.70 5.57 11.28
CA VAL A 300 10.27 5.19 11.24
C VAL A 300 9.46 6.19 10.41
N ARG A 301 9.71 7.49 10.57
CA ARG A 301 9.02 8.56 9.82
C ARG A 301 9.34 8.50 8.33
N GLU A 302 10.60 8.28 7.97
CA GLU A 302 11.02 8.08 6.59
C GLU A 302 10.31 6.88 5.95
N LEU A 303 10.28 5.74 6.67
CA LEU A 303 9.57 4.54 6.20
C LEU A 303 8.08 4.82 5.97
N MET A 304 7.41 5.46 6.93
CA MET A 304 5.98 5.79 6.82
C MET A 304 5.69 6.79 5.70
N SER A 305 6.53 7.82 5.55
CA SER A 305 6.45 8.78 4.45
C SER A 305 6.56 8.09 3.10
N ARG A 306 7.50 7.14 2.97
CA ARG A 306 7.66 6.35 1.75
C ARG A 306 6.45 5.47 1.48
N ASP A 307 5.91 4.79 2.49
CA ASP A 307 4.72 3.97 2.34
C ASP A 307 3.49 4.80 1.96
N THR A 308 3.37 6.01 2.49
CA THR A 308 2.32 6.98 2.12
C THR A 308 2.50 7.45 0.67
N ALA A 309 3.71 7.77 0.24
CA ALA A 309 3.99 8.12 -1.15
C ALA A 309 3.63 6.97 -2.11
N ILE A 310 3.94 5.73 -1.73
CA ILE A 310 3.55 4.54 -2.51
C ILE A 310 2.03 4.35 -2.55
N ALA A 311 1.34 4.56 -1.43
CA ALA A 311 -0.12 4.42 -1.33
C ALA A 311 -0.86 5.48 -2.15
N ASN A 312 -0.34 6.70 -2.18
CA ASN A 312 -0.92 7.84 -2.89
C ASN A 312 -0.44 7.98 -4.35
N ASP A 313 0.39 7.05 -4.84
CA ASP A 313 1.07 7.14 -6.14
C ASP A 313 1.84 8.46 -6.35
N ASP A 314 2.42 9.02 -5.26
CA ASP A 314 3.27 10.21 -5.31
C ASP A 314 4.68 9.83 -5.78
N VAL A 315 4.80 9.75 -7.10
CA VAL A 315 6.01 9.38 -7.82
C VAL A 315 7.16 10.38 -7.56
N VAL A 316 6.85 11.66 -7.34
CA VAL A 316 7.87 12.71 -7.18
C VAL A 316 8.52 12.62 -5.81
N ALA A 317 7.71 12.56 -4.74
CA ALA A 317 8.23 12.40 -3.39
C ALA A 317 9.05 11.10 -3.25
N LEU A 318 8.54 10.02 -3.83
CA LEU A 318 9.22 8.72 -3.82
C LEU A 318 10.56 8.73 -4.59
N ALA A 319 10.62 9.43 -5.73
CA ALA A 319 11.84 9.48 -6.52
C ALA A 319 12.98 10.18 -5.79
N GLU A 320 12.69 11.28 -5.09
CA GLU A 320 13.69 12.02 -4.33
C GLU A 320 14.21 11.22 -3.11
N ASP A 321 13.30 10.58 -2.35
CA ASP A 321 13.66 9.65 -1.28
C ASP A 321 14.60 8.54 -1.78
N ILE A 322 14.23 7.90 -2.90
CA ILE A 322 15.03 6.83 -3.49
C ILE A 322 16.41 7.34 -3.92
N ARG A 323 16.48 8.54 -4.49
CA ARG A 323 17.75 9.15 -4.94
C ARG A 323 18.70 9.33 -3.76
N LEU A 324 18.23 9.91 -2.65
CA LEU A 324 19.02 10.09 -1.43
C LEU A 324 19.43 8.75 -0.83
N SER A 325 18.48 7.83 -0.66
CA SER A 325 18.71 6.48 -0.13
C SER A 325 19.79 5.71 -0.90
N ARG A 326 19.87 5.87 -2.24
CA ARG A 326 20.89 5.22 -3.06
C ARG A 326 22.29 5.78 -2.84
N VAL A 327 22.42 7.09 -2.71
CA VAL A 327 23.71 7.75 -2.45
C VAL A 327 24.29 7.25 -1.13
N ASP A 328 23.48 7.28 -0.08
CA ASP A 328 23.91 6.82 1.25
C ASP A 328 24.26 5.34 1.26
N ARG A 329 23.42 4.50 0.63
CA ARG A 329 23.67 3.06 0.56
C ARG A 329 25.00 2.76 -0.13
N ARG A 330 25.31 3.40 -1.25
CA ARG A 330 26.56 3.18 -1.99
C ARG A 330 27.78 3.71 -1.25
N ALA A 331 27.66 4.81 -0.51
CA ALA A 331 28.76 5.33 0.32
C ALA A 331 29.21 4.35 1.42
N THR A 332 28.31 3.44 1.84
CA THR A 332 28.62 2.41 2.87
C THR A 332 29.14 1.08 2.29
N LEU A 333 29.20 0.94 0.97
CA LEU A 333 29.58 -0.29 0.28
C LEU A 333 30.93 -0.12 -0.43
N ASP A 334 31.75 -1.18 -0.40
CA ASP A 334 32.98 -1.27 -1.16
C ASP A 334 32.72 -2.01 -2.48
N PHE A 335 33.18 -1.44 -3.59
CA PHE A 335 32.92 -1.91 -4.95
C PHE A 335 34.18 -2.33 -5.69
N ASP A 336 35.32 -2.31 -5.00
CA ASP A 336 36.62 -2.65 -5.56
C ASP A 336 36.85 -4.17 -5.60
N CYS A 337 37.52 -4.62 -6.66
CA CYS A 337 37.88 -6.03 -6.81
C CYS A 337 39.05 -6.42 -5.89
N THR A 338 38.83 -7.34 -4.95
CA THR A 338 39.82 -7.77 -3.95
C THR A 338 40.52 -9.11 -4.27
N ALA A 339 40.10 -9.83 -5.31
CA ALA A 339 40.76 -11.07 -5.72
C ALA A 339 42.21 -10.82 -6.22
N GLU A 340 43.08 -11.84 -6.18
CA GLU A 340 44.44 -11.78 -6.77
C GLU A 340 44.41 -11.91 -8.30
N ALA A 341 45.22 -11.09 -8.99
CA ALA A 341 45.21 -11.00 -10.45
C ALA A 341 45.71 -12.31 -11.06
N VAL A 342 44.85 -13.02 -11.80
CA VAL A 342 45.30 -14.13 -12.64
C VAL A 342 45.94 -13.50 -13.87
N SER A 343 47.27 -13.45 -13.87
CA SER A 343 48.18 -12.70 -14.75
C SER A 343 47.94 -12.73 -16.27
N ASP A 344 47.02 -13.55 -16.79
CA ASP A 344 46.91 -13.84 -18.23
C ASP A 344 45.48 -13.77 -18.80
N ARG A 345 44.49 -13.27 -18.03
CA ARG A 345 43.10 -13.14 -18.51
C ARG A 345 42.62 -11.69 -18.46
N LYS A 346 42.29 -11.14 -19.63
CA LYS A 346 41.59 -9.85 -19.71
C LYS A 346 40.21 -9.95 -19.04
N PRO A 347 39.77 -8.94 -18.27
CA PRO A 347 38.46 -8.96 -17.65
C PRO A 347 37.35 -8.93 -18.71
N VAL A 348 36.20 -9.50 -18.36
CA VAL A 348 34.95 -9.30 -19.10
C VAL A 348 34.38 -7.95 -18.67
N VAL A 349 34.17 -7.03 -19.62
CA VAL A 349 33.52 -5.74 -19.34
C VAL A 349 32.02 -5.95 -19.44
N VAL A 350 31.29 -5.69 -18.36
CA VAL A 350 29.85 -5.89 -18.31
C VAL A 350 29.18 -4.52 -18.22
N VAL A 351 28.37 -4.17 -19.22
CA VAL A 351 27.48 -3.01 -19.15
C VAL A 351 26.14 -3.48 -18.63
N SER A 352 25.75 -2.98 -17.46
CA SER A 352 24.51 -3.36 -16.79
C SER A 352 23.71 -2.15 -16.32
N GLY A 353 22.49 -2.41 -15.88
CA GLY A 353 21.52 -1.40 -15.48
C GLY A 353 20.11 -1.93 -15.63
N LEU A 354 19.15 -1.20 -15.08
CA LEU A 354 17.73 -1.49 -15.30
C LEU A 354 17.36 -1.28 -16.79
N PRO A 355 16.34 -1.97 -17.33
CA PRO A 355 15.84 -1.66 -18.65
C PRO A 355 15.49 -0.16 -18.78
N ARG A 356 15.96 0.49 -19.87
CA ARG A 356 15.84 1.95 -20.15
C ARG A 356 16.76 2.89 -19.34
N SER A 357 17.75 2.35 -18.63
CA SER A 357 18.80 3.14 -17.93
C SER A 357 19.89 3.75 -18.82
N GLY A 358 19.88 3.50 -20.14
CA GLY A 358 20.91 3.98 -21.06
C GLY A 358 22.07 3.01 -21.34
N THR A 359 21.92 1.73 -20.99
CA THR A 359 22.94 0.69 -21.28
C THR A 359 23.30 0.55 -22.76
N SER A 360 22.37 0.80 -23.69
CA SER A 360 22.68 0.80 -25.13
C SER A 360 23.60 1.98 -25.52
N MET A 361 23.40 3.16 -24.93
CA MET A 361 24.26 4.33 -25.15
C MET A 361 25.68 4.04 -24.63
N MET A 362 25.79 3.45 -23.44
CA MET A 362 27.08 3.05 -22.89
C MET A 362 27.81 2.04 -23.79
N MET A 363 27.10 1.04 -24.33
CA MET A 363 27.68 0.10 -25.30
C MET A 363 28.20 0.82 -26.56
N GLN A 364 27.48 1.82 -27.07
CA GLN A 364 27.93 2.64 -28.22
C GLN A 364 29.18 3.43 -27.90
N MET A 365 29.23 4.08 -26.73
CA MET A 365 30.40 4.82 -26.27
C MET A 365 31.62 3.90 -26.23
N LEU A 366 31.50 2.74 -25.58
CA LEU A 366 32.59 1.76 -25.48
C LEU A 366 33.05 1.25 -26.85
N ALA A 367 32.13 0.90 -27.74
CA ALA A 367 32.45 0.44 -29.09
C ALA A 367 33.19 1.51 -29.91
N ASN A 368 32.75 2.77 -29.85
CA ASN A 368 33.42 3.87 -30.52
C ASN A 368 34.82 4.14 -29.95
N GLY A 369 35.01 3.96 -28.64
CA GLY A 369 36.30 4.08 -27.97
C GLY A 369 37.30 2.96 -28.23
N GLY A 370 36.91 1.95 -29.01
CA GLY A 370 37.74 0.80 -29.36
C GLY A 370 37.59 -0.42 -28.43
N VAL A 371 36.61 -0.44 -27.52
CA VAL A 371 36.29 -1.64 -26.73
C VAL A 371 35.46 -2.59 -27.60
N PRO A 372 35.94 -3.81 -27.91
CA PRO A 372 35.18 -4.73 -28.75
C PRO A 372 33.85 -5.12 -28.09
N ALA A 373 32.75 -5.04 -28.83
CA ALA A 373 31.43 -5.43 -28.32
C ALA A 373 31.16 -6.93 -28.57
N PHE A 374 30.70 -7.63 -27.54
CA PHE A 374 30.14 -8.97 -27.64
C PHE A 374 28.64 -8.88 -27.95
N SER A 375 28.32 -8.80 -29.25
CA SER A 375 26.95 -8.70 -29.77
C SER A 375 26.80 -9.54 -31.04
N ASP A 376 25.59 -10.03 -31.30
CA ASP A 376 25.26 -10.84 -32.48
C ASP A 376 24.73 -10.01 -33.67
N GLY A 377 24.44 -8.72 -33.47
CA GLY A 377 23.94 -7.82 -34.51
C GLY A 377 22.54 -8.17 -35.03
N ASN A 378 21.80 -9.06 -34.35
CA ASN A 378 20.54 -9.60 -34.87
C ASN A 378 19.33 -8.66 -34.71
N ARG A 379 19.42 -7.64 -33.84
CA ARG A 379 18.34 -6.67 -33.60
C ARG A 379 18.62 -5.37 -34.37
N GLU A 380 17.81 -5.11 -35.39
CA GLU A 380 17.81 -3.85 -36.13
C GLU A 380 17.36 -2.67 -35.26
N ALA A 381 17.71 -1.46 -35.66
CA ALA A 381 17.28 -0.23 -35.01
C ALA A 381 15.74 -0.07 -35.09
N ASP A 382 15.15 0.50 -34.05
CA ASP A 382 13.73 0.84 -33.98
C ASP A 382 13.52 2.28 -33.50
N GLU A 383 12.26 2.71 -33.39
CA GLU A 383 11.90 4.06 -32.94
C GLU A 383 12.30 4.34 -31.47
N ASP A 384 12.52 3.29 -30.67
CA ASP A 384 12.92 3.37 -29.26
C ASP A 384 14.44 3.43 -29.08
N ASN A 385 15.20 2.91 -30.05
CA ASN A 385 16.66 2.97 -30.12
C ASN A 385 17.13 3.04 -31.59
N PRO A 386 17.19 4.26 -32.17
CA PRO A 386 17.49 4.49 -33.59
C PRO A 386 18.88 4.05 -34.05
N ARG A 387 19.80 3.78 -33.11
CA ARG A 387 21.18 3.37 -33.38
C ARG A 387 21.41 1.85 -33.25
N GLY A 388 20.35 1.06 -33.06
CA GLY A 388 20.42 -0.40 -32.99
C GLY A 388 20.86 -0.94 -31.63
N TYR A 389 20.74 -2.27 -31.44
CA TYR A 389 20.94 -2.92 -30.16
C TYR A 389 22.27 -3.69 -30.11
N PHE A 390 22.97 -3.58 -28.98
CA PHE A 390 24.19 -4.32 -28.68
C PHE A 390 23.93 -5.61 -27.89
N GLU A 391 22.78 -6.23 -28.13
CA GLU A 391 22.38 -7.44 -27.41
C GLU A 391 23.02 -8.68 -28.03
N HIS A 392 23.14 -9.73 -27.24
CA HIS A 392 23.49 -11.06 -27.73
C HIS A 392 22.50 -12.06 -27.14
N GLU A 393 21.93 -12.94 -27.96
CA GLU A 393 21.01 -14.00 -27.51
C GLU A 393 21.59 -14.90 -26.39
N LYS A 394 22.92 -15.03 -26.32
CA LYS A 394 23.59 -15.76 -25.23
C LYS A 394 23.47 -15.02 -23.89
N SER A 395 23.55 -13.68 -23.90
CA SER A 395 23.52 -12.88 -22.67
C SER A 395 22.14 -12.83 -22.02
N THR A 396 21.06 -12.93 -22.81
CA THR A 396 19.68 -13.00 -22.29
C THR A 396 19.37 -14.34 -21.61
N ARG A 397 20.15 -15.39 -21.90
CA ARG A 397 20.04 -16.74 -21.34
C ARG A 397 21.04 -17.05 -20.23
N LEU A 398 21.74 -16.04 -19.69
CA LEU A 398 22.76 -16.23 -18.67
C LEU A 398 22.27 -17.02 -17.44
N GLY A 399 20.99 -16.90 -17.08
CA GLY A 399 20.39 -17.67 -15.99
C GLY A 399 20.35 -19.19 -16.23
N SER A 400 20.42 -19.62 -17.49
CA SER A 400 20.38 -21.04 -17.89
C SER A 400 21.72 -21.54 -18.45
N ASP A 401 22.49 -20.67 -19.12
CA ASP A 401 23.78 -21.01 -19.71
C ASP A 401 24.77 -19.85 -19.59
N ALA A 402 25.86 -20.10 -18.85
CA ALA A 402 26.97 -19.17 -18.64
C ALA A 402 28.28 -19.63 -19.30
N SER A 403 28.27 -20.73 -20.07
CA SER A 403 29.47 -21.35 -20.66
C SER A 403 30.21 -20.45 -21.65
N TRP A 404 29.50 -19.46 -22.20
CA TRP A 404 30.02 -18.49 -23.17
C TRP A 404 30.76 -17.31 -22.53
N VAL A 405 30.61 -17.07 -21.22
CA VAL A 405 31.22 -15.90 -20.55
C VAL A 405 32.76 -15.82 -20.76
N PRO A 406 33.52 -16.94 -20.77
CA PRO A 406 34.94 -16.93 -21.14
C PRO A 406 35.24 -16.45 -22.58
N GLU A 407 34.30 -16.57 -23.52
CA GLU A 407 34.43 -16.06 -24.89
C GLU A 407 34.44 -14.52 -24.92
N ALA A 408 33.81 -13.87 -23.95
CA ALA A 408 33.67 -12.41 -23.86
C ALA A 408 34.86 -11.70 -23.19
N ARG A 409 35.97 -12.39 -22.93
CA ARG A 409 37.16 -11.79 -22.27
C ARG A 409 37.73 -10.65 -23.10
N GLY A 410 37.94 -9.51 -22.46
CA GLY A 410 38.43 -8.29 -23.13
C GLY A 410 37.40 -7.61 -24.03
N GLN A 411 36.12 -8.04 -23.97
CA GLN A 411 35.01 -7.45 -24.71
C GLN A 411 33.96 -6.88 -23.74
N ALA A 412 33.18 -5.92 -24.23
CA ALA A 412 32.01 -5.39 -23.55
C ALA A 412 30.77 -6.22 -23.88
N VAL A 413 30.04 -6.69 -22.87
CA VAL A 413 28.76 -7.39 -23.02
C VAL A 413 27.66 -6.67 -22.25
N LYS A 414 26.51 -6.50 -22.90
CA LYS A 414 25.30 -5.96 -22.26
C LYS A 414 24.56 -7.07 -21.52
N ILE A 415 24.38 -6.90 -20.20
CA ILE A 415 23.66 -7.84 -19.33
C ILE A 415 22.70 -7.04 -18.46
N VAL A 416 21.41 -7.34 -18.51
CA VAL A 416 20.41 -6.67 -17.65
C VAL A 416 20.67 -6.96 -16.17
N ALA A 417 20.37 -5.99 -15.29
CA ALA A 417 20.69 -6.08 -13.86
C ALA A 417 20.19 -7.39 -13.20
N GLN A 418 19.02 -7.88 -13.60
CA GLN A 418 18.41 -9.10 -13.08
C GLN A 418 19.22 -10.38 -13.33
N LEU A 419 20.11 -10.36 -14.34
CA LEU A 419 20.93 -11.52 -14.70
C LEU A 419 22.34 -11.49 -14.09
N LEU A 420 22.76 -10.38 -13.47
CA LEU A 420 24.07 -10.28 -12.81
C LEU A 420 24.34 -11.35 -11.73
N PRO A 421 23.34 -11.79 -10.92
CA PRO A 421 23.58 -12.86 -9.93
C PRO A 421 24.06 -14.18 -10.54
N PHE A 422 23.81 -14.41 -11.84
CA PHE A 422 24.19 -15.63 -12.55
C PHE A 422 25.57 -15.57 -13.20
N LEU A 423 26.32 -14.47 -13.02
CA LEU A 423 27.71 -14.40 -13.48
C LEU A 423 28.55 -15.49 -12.80
N PRO A 424 29.21 -16.37 -13.59
CA PRO A 424 29.97 -17.48 -13.03
C PRO A 424 31.15 -16.99 -12.19
N ARG A 425 31.68 -17.85 -11.34
CA ARG A 425 32.94 -17.59 -10.62
C ARG A 425 34.12 -18.04 -11.48
N GLY A 426 35.29 -17.45 -11.26
CA GLY A 426 36.54 -17.83 -11.94
C GLY A 426 36.90 -16.98 -13.16
N GLU A 427 36.08 -15.97 -13.46
CA GLU A 427 36.43 -14.87 -14.36
C GLU A 427 36.62 -13.58 -13.56
N ARG A 428 37.17 -12.56 -14.22
CA ARG A 428 37.28 -11.20 -13.70
C ARG A 428 36.26 -10.32 -14.40
N TYR A 429 35.55 -9.50 -13.66
CA TYR A 429 34.54 -8.61 -14.22
C TYR A 429 34.86 -7.15 -13.92
N ARG A 430 34.63 -6.29 -14.90
CA ARG A 430 34.50 -4.85 -14.70
C ARG A 430 33.08 -4.44 -15.09
N VAL A 431 32.27 -4.13 -14.09
CA VAL A 431 30.86 -3.82 -14.25
C VAL A 431 30.68 -2.32 -14.32
N ILE A 432 30.20 -1.82 -15.45
CA ILE A 432 29.71 -0.45 -15.60
C ILE A 432 28.20 -0.52 -15.39
N PHE A 433 27.74 -0.05 -14.24
CA PHE A 433 26.33 -0.02 -13.90
C PHE A 433 25.74 1.36 -14.23
N MET A 434 24.88 1.41 -15.24
CA MET A 434 24.13 2.61 -15.60
C MET A 434 23.04 2.88 -14.59
N ASP A 435 23.16 4.01 -13.90
CA ASP A 435 22.14 4.54 -13.02
C ASP A 435 21.37 5.66 -13.70
N ARG A 436 20.06 5.62 -13.60
CA ARG A 436 19.18 6.64 -14.15
C ARG A 436 18.02 6.82 -13.18
N ASP A 437 17.53 8.06 -13.12
CA ASP A 437 16.35 8.41 -12.36
C ASP A 437 15.21 7.41 -12.62
N LEU A 438 14.71 6.81 -11.54
CA LEU A 438 13.67 5.80 -11.65
C LEU A 438 12.34 6.36 -12.15
N HIS A 439 12.03 7.63 -11.86
CA HIS A 439 10.84 8.30 -12.38
C HIS A 439 10.91 8.35 -13.92
N GLU A 440 12.08 8.68 -14.48
CA GLU A 440 12.27 8.63 -15.94
C GLU A 440 12.18 7.21 -16.51
N ILE A 441 12.74 6.22 -15.79
CA ILE A 441 12.65 4.82 -16.20
C ILE A 441 11.19 4.36 -16.23
N VAL A 442 10.42 4.59 -15.16
CA VAL A 442 9.01 4.19 -15.05
C VAL A 442 8.19 4.87 -16.14
N LYS A 443 8.37 6.17 -16.36
CA LYS A 443 7.71 6.91 -17.45
C LYS A 443 8.03 6.29 -18.81
N SER A 444 9.30 5.99 -19.07
CA SER A 444 9.72 5.36 -20.32
C SER A 444 9.20 3.93 -20.49
N GLN A 445 9.10 3.16 -19.41
CA GLN A 445 8.53 1.80 -19.43
C GLN A 445 7.04 1.84 -19.75
N ARG A 446 6.32 2.82 -19.22
CA ARG A 446 4.88 3.00 -19.45
C ARG A 446 4.57 3.25 -20.93
N VAL A 447 5.28 4.19 -21.56
CA VAL A 447 5.16 4.48 -22.99
C VAL A 447 5.39 3.23 -23.85
N MET A 448 6.40 2.42 -23.50
CA MET A 448 6.69 1.17 -24.20
C MET A 448 5.57 0.14 -24.04
N LEU A 449 5.07 -0.08 -22.81
CA LEU A 449 4.00 -1.04 -22.54
C LEU A 449 2.69 -0.66 -23.22
N ASP A 450 2.37 0.65 -23.26
CA ASP A 450 1.18 1.16 -23.92
C ASP A 450 1.23 0.93 -25.43
N ARG A 451 2.40 1.12 -26.06
CA ARG A 451 2.62 0.78 -27.48
C ARG A 451 2.49 -0.71 -27.78
N MET A 452 2.83 -1.59 -26.84
CA MET A 452 2.74 -3.04 -27.00
C MET A 452 1.34 -3.61 -26.72
N GLU A 453 0.34 -2.76 -26.42
CA GLU A 453 -1.04 -3.14 -26.08
C GLU A 453 -1.16 -4.17 -24.93
N ARG A 454 -0.12 -4.30 -24.08
CA ARG A 454 -0.11 -5.26 -22.97
C ARG A 454 -0.86 -4.70 -21.76
N LYS A 455 -2.17 -4.97 -21.69
CA LYS A 455 -3.08 -4.59 -20.58
C LYS A 455 -3.13 -5.60 -19.43
N GLY A 456 -2.00 -6.18 -19.01
CA GLY A 456 -1.94 -7.01 -17.79
C GLY A 456 -2.02 -6.13 -16.53
N GLY A 457 -2.47 -6.69 -15.38
CA GLY A 457 -2.68 -5.98 -14.11
C GLY A 457 -1.61 -4.93 -13.83
N ARG A 458 -2.00 -3.65 -13.95
CA ARG A 458 -1.06 -2.54 -14.00
C ARG A 458 -0.76 -2.08 -12.58
N LEU A 459 0.47 -2.35 -12.11
CA LEU A 459 0.98 -1.68 -10.92
C LEU A 459 0.95 -0.15 -11.13
N THR A 460 0.69 0.59 -10.05
CA THR A 460 0.87 2.05 -10.05
C THR A 460 2.34 2.40 -10.25
N ASP A 461 2.63 3.63 -10.67
CA ASP A 461 3.99 4.05 -11.02
C ASP A 461 4.91 4.00 -9.79
N ALA A 462 4.40 4.42 -8.62
CA ALA A 462 5.11 4.36 -7.36
C ALA A 462 5.41 2.91 -6.91
N ARG A 463 4.48 1.96 -7.12
CA ARG A 463 4.71 0.54 -6.82
C ARG A 463 5.71 -0.12 -7.77
N MET A 464 5.67 0.26 -9.04
CA MET A 464 6.69 -0.16 -9.99
C MET A 464 8.07 0.37 -9.55
N MET A 465 8.15 1.64 -9.16
CA MET A 465 9.38 2.27 -8.69
C MET A 465 9.94 1.60 -7.45
N SER A 466 9.09 1.30 -6.46
CA SER A 466 9.48 0.63 -5.21
C SER A 466 10.05 -0.78 -5.47
N THR A 467 9.49 -1.49 -6.46
CA THR A 467 10.01 -2.79 -6.91
C THR A 467 11.38 -2.65 -7.57
N LEU A 468 11.55 -1.66 -8.46
CA LEU A 468 12.81 -1.42 -9.16
C LEU A 468 13.94 -1.00 -8.21
N VAL A 469 13.66 -0.15 -7.20
CA VAL A 469 14.68 0.22 -6.21
C VAL A 469 15.11 -0.97 -5.35
N ALA A 470 14.17 -1.84 -4.96
CA ALA A 470 14.49 -3.04 -4.20
C ALA A 470 15.42 -3.98 -5.00
N GLN A 471 15.17 -4.14 -6.30
CA GLN A 471 16.05 -4.91 -7.19
C GLN A 471 17.44 -4.30 -7.29
N VAL A 472 17.54 -2.97 -7.49
CA VAL A 472 18.84 -2.28 -7.55
C VAL A 472 19.62 -2.44 -6.25
N ALA A 473 18.98 -2.28 -5.10
CA ALA A 473 19.62 -2.46 -3.79
C ALA A 473 20.14 -3.90 -3.58
N GLN A 474 19.46 -4.91 -4.12
CA GLN A 474 19.96 -6.29 -4.09
C GLN A 474 21.22 -6.46 -4.96
N ILE A 475 21.25 -5.85 -6.14
CA ILE A 475 22.40 -5.89 -7.05
C ILE A 475 23.59 -5.14 -6.48
N GLU A 476 23.39 -3.95 -5.91
CA GLU A 476 24.46 -3.18 -5.24
C GLU A 476 25.16 -4.03 -4.17
N ARG A 477 24.37 -4.69 -3.29
CA ARG A 477 24.93 -5.59 -2.27
C ARG A 477 25.61 -6.82 -2.85
N LEU A 478 25.15 -7.34 -3.98
CA LEU A 478 25.78 -8.48 -4.66
C LEU A 478 27.14 -8.08 -5.23
N LEU A 479 27.21 -6.95 -5.94
CA LEU A 479 28.45 -6.43 -6.52
C LEU A 479 29.48 -6.17 -5.43
N ALA A 480 29.08 -5.51 -4.34
CA ALA A 480 29.97 -5.21 -3.21
C ALA A 480 30.49 -6.45 -2.46
N ARG A 481 29.80 -7.59 -2.55
CA ARG A 481 30.20 -8.84 -1.89
C ARG A 481 31.03 -9.77 -2.78
N ARG A 482 31.16 -9.48 -4.08
CA ARG A 482 31.84 -10.34 -5.05
C ARG A 482 33.29 -9.89 -5.22
N PRO A 483 34.28 -10.62 -4.67
CA PRO A 483 35.68 -10.20 -4.71
C PRO A 483 36.29 -10.24 -6.12
N ASP A 484 35.63 -10.90 -7.08
CA ASP A 484 36.01 -11.05 -8.48
C ASP A 484 35.39 -9.99 -9.41
N ILE A 485 34.59 -9.07 -8.86
CA ILE A 485 33.92 -8.00 -9.58
C ILE A 485 34.51 -6.66 -9.12
N ASP A 486 34.87 -5.83 -10.09
CA ASP A 486 35.11 -4.41 -9.92
C ASP A 486 33.90 -3.67 -10.49
N SER A 487 33.40 -2.63 -9.83
CA SER A 487 32.20 -1.93 -10.32
C SER A 487 32.23 -0.42 -10.20
N ILE A 488 31.74 0.24 -11.25
CA ILE A 488 31.53 1.68 -11.29
C ILE A 488 30.06 1.99 -11.59
N PHE A 489 29.50 2.95 -10.86
CA PHE A 489 28.18 3.50 -11.11
C PHE A 489 28.29 4.78 -11.92
N VAL A 490 27.62 4.80 -13.07
CA VAL A 490 27.63 5.91 -14.02
C VAL A 490 26.23 6.47 -14.11
N ASP A 491 26.07 7.71 -13.69
CA ASP A 491 24.78 8.41 -13.75
C ASP A 491 24.52 8.89 -15.18
N TYR A 492 23.36 8.51 -15.73
CA TYR A 492 22.95 8.81 -17.09
C TYR A 492 22.88 10.33 -17.33
N ALA A 493 22.36 11.10 -16.37
CA ALA A 493 22.27 12.56 -16.51
C ALA A 493 23.66 13.22 -16.53
N SER A 494 24.60 12.71 -15.74
CA SER A 494 25.99 13.15 -15.70
C SER A 494 26.70 12.87 -17.03
N VAL A 495 26.45 11.71 -17.67
CA VAL A 495 27.00 11.42 -19.01
C VAL A 495 26.47 12.39 -20.07
N LEU A 496 25.24 12.88 -19.94
CA LEU A 496 24.71 13.89 -20.86
C LEU A 496 25.24 15.30 -20.57
N ALA A 497 25.46 15.62 -19.29
CA ALA A 497 25.90 16.95 -18.86
C ALA A 497 27.41 17.18 -19.08
N ASP A 498 28.24 16.19 -18.77
CA ASP A 498 29.69 16.19 -19.02
C ASP A 498 30.14 14.84 -19.62
N PRO A 499 29.86 14.60 -20.92
CA PRO A 499 30.27 13.38 -21.61
C PRO A 499 31.77 13.11 -21.51
N ALA A 500 32.59 14.15 -21.59
CA ALA A 500 34.04 14.01 -21.60
C ALA A 500 34.59 13.66 -20.21
N GLY A 501 34.04 14.24 -19.14
CA GLY A 501 34.37 13.89 -17.76
C GLY A 501 34.05 12.45 -17.42
N GLU A 502 32.82 12.01 -17.67
CA GLU A 502 32.40 10.63 -17.38
C GLU A 502 33.15 9.61 -18.25
N THR A 503 33.41 9.94 -19.52
CA THR A 503 34.20 9.07 -20.40
C THR A 503 35.62 8.85 -19.87
N ARG A 504 36.30 9.91 -19.40
CA ARG A 504 37.63 9.77 -18.78
C ARG A 504 37.59 8.88 -17.55
N ARG A 505 36.60 9.08 -16.68
CA ARG A 505 36.40 8.27 -15.47
C ARG A 505 36.15 6.79 -15.80
N ILE A 506 35.39 6.50 -16.86
CA ILE A 506 35.16 5.13 -17.36
C ILE A 506 36.45 4.53 -17.95
N ALA A 507 37.19 5.30 -18.75
CA ALA A 507 38.46 4.87 -19.34
C ALA A 507 39.49 4.51 -18.26
N ASP A 508 39.61 5.34 -17.22
CA ASP A 508 40.48 5.11 -16.06
C ASP A 508 40.10 3.80 -15.33
N PHE A 509 38.80 3.59 -15.08
CA PHE A 509 38.28 2.35 -14.51
C PHE A 509 38.57 1.12 -15.41
N LEU A 510 38.49 1.27 -16.73
CA LEU A 510 38.82 0.23 -17.70
C LEU A 510 40.33 0.04 -17.94
N GLY A 511 41.20 0.88 -17.36
CA GLY A 511 42.64 0.64 -17.24
C GLY A 511 43.36 0.36 -18.57
N GLY A 512 43.05 1.11 -19.62
CA GLY A 512 43.62 0.98 -20.96
C GLY A 512 43.65 2.31 -21.73
N GLU A 513 44.31 2.32 -22.89
CA GLU A 513 44.30 3.46 -23.81
C GLU A 513 43.06 3.40 -24.70
N PHE A 514 42.11 4.31 -24.47
CA PHE A 514 40.87 4.42 -25.23
C PHE A 514 40.77 5.79 -25.92
N ASP A 515 40.13 5.84 -27.08
CA ASP A 515 39.85 7.09 -27.77
C ASP A 515 38.66 7.80 -27.09
N VAL A 516 38.97 8.65 -26.11
CA VAL A 516 37.99 9.41 -25.32
C VAL A 516 37.10 10.28 -26.22
N ASP A 517 37.66 10.89 -27.26
CA ASP A 517 36.90 11.76 -28.16
C ASP A 517 35.91 10.93 -29.00
N ALA A 518 36.33 9.74 -29.47
CA ALA A 518 35.44 8.81 -30.17
C ALA A 518 34.32 8.27 -29.25
N MET A 519 34.65 7.93 -27.99
CA MET A 519 33.65 7.49 -27.01
C MET A 519 32.55 8.54 -26.80
N VAL A 520 32.91 9.82 -26.70
CA VAL A 520 31.96 10.93 -26.57
C VAL A 520 30.99 10.99 -27.76
N GLY A 521 31.44 10.66 -28.98
CA GLY A 521 30.58 10.57 -30.16
C GLY A 521 29.49 9.49 -30.08
N GLY A 522 29.59 8.57 -29.13
CA GLY A 522 28.54 7.57 -28.81
C GLY A 522 27.35 8.15 -28.06
N VAL A 523 27.46 9.35 -27.48
CA VAL A 523 26.36 10.02 -26.77
C VAL A 523 25.44 10.71 -27.77
N ASP A 524 24.14 10.40 -27.70
CA ASP A 524 23.12 11.09 -28.50
C ASP A 524 22.21 11.93 -27.60
N ALA A 525 22.48 13.24 -27.55
CA ALA A 525 21.70 14.19 -26.76
C ALA A 525 20.25 14.37 -27.29
N THR A 526 19.95 13.97 -28.52
CA THR A 526 18.62 14.16 -29.14
C THR A 526 17.59 13.12 -28.70
N LEU A 527 18.03 12.01 -28.10
CA LEU A 527 17.15 10.96 -27.55
C LEU A 527 16.39 11.39 -26.28
N ARG A 528 16.66 12.60 -25.75
CA ARG A 528 15.92 13.21 -24.63
C ARG A 528 14.51 13.69 -25.03
N ASN A 529 14.21 13.81 -26.34
CA ASN A 529 13.02 14.51 -26.85
C ASN A 529 11.70 13.73 -26.85
N GLN A 530 11.52 12.77 -25.93
CA GLN A 530 10.19 12.25 -25.59
C GLN A 530 9.84 12.62 -24.14
N GLY A 531 9.68 13.93 -23.91
CA GLY A 531 8.84 14.49 -22.83
C GLY A 531 9.50 14.74 -21.47
N SER A 532 10.33 15.76 -21.36
CA SER A 532 10.61 16.44 -20.08
C SER A 532 10.69 17.96 -20.29
N ASP A 533 9.53 18.58 -20.55
CA ASP A 533 9.36 20.01 -20.26
C ASP A 533 9.34 20.17 -18.73
N CYS A 534 10.52 20.40 -18.15
CA CYS A 534 10.63 21.15 -16.91
C CYS A 534 11.21 22.50 -17.32
N GLY A 535 10.36 23.52 -17.35
CA GLY A 535 10.71 24.87 -17.74
C GLY A 535 11.82 25.42 -16.84
N ALA A 536 13.00 25.62 -17.43
CA ALA A 536 13.96 26.57 -16.90
C ALA A 536 13.40 27.97 -17.16
N ALA A 537 12.98 28.64 -16.10
CA ALA A 537 12.74 30.07 -16.10
C ALA A 537 14.01 30.77 -16.62
N ALA A 538 13.91 31.33 -17.82
CA ALA A 538 14.91 32.24 -18.34
C ALA A 538 14.85 33.52 -17.50
N SER A 539 15.92 33.77 -16.75
CA SER A 539 16.25 35.08 -16.21
C SER A 539 16.64 36.00 -17.36
N GLU A 540 15.82 37.01 -17.64
CA GLU A 540 16.26 38.34 -18.06
C GLU A 540 16.15 39.30 -16.88
#